data_AF-A0A812CJ28-F1
#
_entry.id   AF-A0A812CJ28-F1
#
_cell.length_a   1.000
_cell.length_b   1.000
_cell.length_c   1.000
_cell.angle_alpha   90.00
_cell.angle_beta   90.00
_cell.angle_gamma   90.00
#
_symmetry.space_group_name_H-M   'P 1'
#
loop_
_entity.id
_entity.type
_entity.pdbx_description
1 polymer ?
#
loop_
_entity_poly.entity_id
_entity_poly.type
_entity_poly.pdbx_seq_one_letter_code
_entity_poly.pdbx_strand_id
1 'polypeptide(L)'
;MPPSSGELWGLHLMPSQVDVDCFLPTGILVPLRCNRNATLESIKTDLWAEAKKFPFHTKLLNPTCYIFVSITQEAEREEFFDETRRLCDLRLFLPWLKVVEPEGNRDEKKLNYEIGMAVGISINDFNEMKELEVMTFRRNILEVCKEVVACRDDPGGHNRALYTYPPEVESSSIPPSHVQSKLNKESDHVIVCIWVLSDNDDRQKYSVKVPHTATPQLVIAEAIRRRTRSMKLTADQQQMCIRQFSNIYVLKVCGCNQYLLEEHPLSQYKYIRECIAREKIPQLMLQAKEAVYTAIPENIFRMPTYVQKGVQALRDIDKQETIPIWTINTKLRIKINSAAYVNVKF
;
A
#
# COMPACT_ATOMS: atom_id res chain seq x y z
N MET A 1 -13.91 -13.33 -11.06
CA MET A 1 -14.74 -12.53 -10.14
C MET A 1 -15.70 -13.44 -9.39
N PRO A 2 -15.76 -13.34 -8.06
CA PRO A 2 -16.65 -14.17 -7.26
C PRO A 2 -18.11 -13.74 -7.49
N PRO A 3 -19.07 -14.68 -7.58
CA PRO A 3 -20.47 -14.35 -7.83
C PRO A 3 -21.20 -13.84 -6.58
N SER A 4 -20.60 -13.94 -5.39
CA SER A 4 -21.11 -13.36 -4.15
C SER A 4 -19.97 -13.13 -3.15
N SER A 5 -20.20 -12.34 -2.10
CA SER A 5 -19.24 -12.07 -1.03
C SER A 5 -19.31 -13.07 0.14
N GLY A 6 -19.86 -14.28 -0.09
CA GLY A 6 -20.05 -15.26 0.97
C GLY A 6 -18.74 -15.89 1.45
N GLU A 7 -18.76 -16.47 2.65
CA GLU A 7 -17.60 -17.19 3.20
C GLU A 7 -17.42 -18.58 2.54
N LEU A 8 -18.52 -19.20 2.08
CA LEU A 8 -18.54 -20.44 1.29
C LEU A 8 -19.43 -20.29 0.06
N TRP A 9 -19.21 -21.11 -0.97
CA TRP A 9 -20.12 -21.14 -2.11
C TRP A 9 -21.57 -21.47 -1.66
N GLY A 10 -22.51 -20.60 -2.04
CA GLY A 10 -23.93 -20.75 -1.69
C GLY A 10 -24.26 -20.46 -0.21
N LEU A 11 -23.28 -20.05 0.61
CA LEU A 11 -23.44 -19.77 2.02
C LEU A 11 -22.75 -18.45 2.39
N HIS A 12 -23.55 -17.43 2.70
CA HIS A 12 -23.02 -16.11 3.07
C HIS A 12 -22.16 -16.17 4.33
N LEU A 13 -22.55 -17.00 5.30
CA LEU A 13 -21.86 -17.16 6.59
C LEU A 13 -21.69 -18.65 6.88
N MET A 14 -20.45 -19.06 7.15
CA MET A 14 -20.15 -20.38 7.68
C MET A 14 -20.78 -20.54 9.07
N PRO A 15 -21.30 -21.74 9.41
CA PRO A 15 -21.67 -22.09 10.78
C PRO A 15 -20.51 -21.89 11.76
N SER A 16 -20.82 -21.78 13.06
CA SER A 16 -19.80 -21.59 14.11
C SER A 16 -18.75 -22.71 14.13
N GLN A 17 -19.17 -23.93 13.79
CA GLN A 17 -18.28 -25.06 13.53
C GLN A 17 -18.61 -25.71 12.20
N VAL A 18 -17.57 -26.07 11.45
CA VAL A 18 -17.66 -26.64 10.11
C VAL A 18 -16.78 -27.90 10.05
N ASP A 19 -17.29 -28.96 9.43
CA ASP A 19 -16.47 -30.12 9.10
C ASP A 19 -15.65 -29.80 7.87
N VAL A 20 -14.32 -29.85 8.01
CA VAL A 20 -13.36 -29.59 6.95
C VAL A 20 -12.69 -30.89 6.56
N ASP A 21 -12.78 -31.25 5.29
CA ASP A 21 -12.11 -32.42 4.74
C ASP A 21 -10.63 -32.11 4.50
N CYS A 22 -9.74 -32.66 5.34
CA CYS A 22 -8.30 -32.45 5.23
C CYS A 22 -7.61 -33.59 4.48
N PHE A 23 -7.07 -33.32 3.29
CA PHE A 23 -6.33 -34.29 2.48
C PHE A 23 -4.84 -34.23 2.78
N LEU A 24 -4.30 -35.27 3.41
CA LEU A 24 -2.88 -35.40 3.74
C LEU A 24 -2.04 -35.80 2.52
N PRO A 25 -0.73 -35.48 2.48
CA PRO A 25 0.17 -35.86 1.38
C PRO A 25 0.34 -37.38 1.25
N THR A 26 0.01 -38.15 2.30
CA THR A 26 0.00 -39.62 2.29
C THR A 26 -1.20 -40.22 1.54
N GLY A 27 -2.13 -39.39 1.06
CA GLY A 27 -3.37 -39.82 0.39
C GLY A 27 -4.53 -40.11 1.35
N ILE A 28 -4.36 -39.85 2.64
CA ILE A 28 -5.39 -40.06 3.67
C ILE A 28 -6.28 -38.81 3.80
N LEU A 29 -7.59 -39.03 3.85
CA LEU A 29 -8.57 -38.02 4.21
C LEU A 29 -8.82 -38.05 5.72
N VAL A 30 -8.71 -36.89 6.37
CA VAL A 30 -9.01 -36.68 7.79
C VAL A 30 -10.10 -35.62 7.91
N PRO A 31 -11.35 -36.00 8.24
CA PRO A 31 -12.39 -35.02 8.55
C PRO A 31 -12.07 -34.33 9.88
N LEU A 32 -12.03 -32.99 9.88
CA LEU A 32 -11.68 -32.20 11.06
C LEU A 32 -12.78 -31.19 11.38
N ARG A 33 -13.28 -31.20 12.63
CA ARG A 33 -14.26 -30.22 13.10
C ARG A 33 -13.56 -28.92 13.47
N CYS A 34 -13.71 -27.88 12.65
CA CYS A 34 -13.03 -26.60 12.82
C CYS A 34 -14.00 -25.50 13.24
N ASN A 35 -13.55 -24.54 14.06
CA ASN A 35 -14.26 -23.29 14.26
C ASN A 35 -14.08 -22.39 13.02
N ARG A 36 -15.13 -21.72 12.55
CA ARG A 36 -15.05 -20.75 11.43
C ARG A 36 -13.97 -19.68 11.62
N ASN A 37 -13.69 -19.29 12.87
CA ASN A 37 -12.73 -18.24 13.20
C ASN A 37 -11.33 -18.79 13.50
N ALA A 38 -11.11 -20.11 13.43
CA ALA A 38 -9.81 -20.71 13.66
C ALA A 38 -8.84 -20.29 12.54
N THR A 39 -7.61 -19.97 12.94
CA THR A 39 -6.52 -19.70 11.98
C THR A 39 -6.06 -21.00 11.34
N LEU A 40 -5.48 -20.90 10.14
CA LEU A 40 -4.89 -22.04 9.47
C LEU A 40 -3.78 -22.69 10.30
N GLU A 41 -3.01 -21.89 11.06
CA GLU A 41 -2.01 -22.42 12.01
C GLU A 41 -2.65 -23.35 13.05
N SER A 42 -3.74 -22.90 13.70
CA SER A 42 -4.48 -23.70 14.69
C SER A 42 -5.06 -24.97 14.05
N ILE A 43 -5.68 -24.83 12.88
CA ILE A 43 -6.24 -25.96 12.12
C ILE A 43 -5.14 -26.97 11.78
N LYS A 44 -3.94 -26.51 11.42
CA LYS A 44 -2.79 -27.36 11.13
C LYS A 44 -2.31 -28.11 12.37
N THR A 45 -2.22 -27.43 13.51
CA THR A 45 -1.87 -28.08 14.79
C THR A 45 -2.86 -29.19 15.14
N ASP A 46 -4.16 -28.91 15.05
CA ASP A 46 -5.24 -29.87 15.34
C ASP A 46 -5.22 -31.03 14.35
N LEU A 47 -5.01 -30.75 13.06
CA LEU A 47 -4.90 -31.76 12.01
C LEU A 47 -3.73 -32.72 12.28
N TRP A 48 -2.57 -32.23 12.71
CA TRP A 48 -1.42 -33.09 13.02
C TRP A 48 -1.62 -33.93 14.30
N ALA A 49 -2.38 -33.41 15.26
CA ALA A 49 -2.79 -34.19 16.42
C ALA A 49 -3.75 -35.31 16.01
N GLU A 50 -4.73 -35.01 15.15
CA GLU A 50 -5.73 -35.97 14.67
C GLU A 50 -5.14 -37.02 13.73
N ALA A 51 -4.22 -36.61 12.84
CA ALA A 51 -3.57 -37.48 11.87
C ALA A 51 -2.84 -38.68 12.51
N LYS A 52 -2.38 -38.57 13.76
CA LYS A 52 -1.76 -39.68 14.51
C LYS A 52 -2.68 -40.89 14.67
N LYS A 53 -4.00 -40.69 14.61
CA LYS A 53 -5.02 -41.76 14.68
C LYS A 53 -5.20 -42.50 13.36
N PHE A 54 -4.62 -41.99 12.27
CA PHE A 54 -4.78 -42.53 10.93
C PHE A 54 -3.52 -43.31 10.47
N PRO A 55 -3.66 -44.23 9.51
CA PRO A 55 -2.53 -44.94 8.91
C PRO A 55 -1.52 -43.99 8.26
N PHE A 56 -0.27 -44.44 8.15
CA PHE A 56 0.83 -43.72 7.49
C PHE A 56 1.19 -42.34 8.09
N HIS A 57 0.72 -42.00 9.30
CA HIS A 57 1.09 -40.74 9.97
C HIS A 57 2.60 -40.61 10.16
N THR A 58 3.33 -41.73 10.30
CA THR A 58 4.79 -41.77 10.43
C THR A 58 5.53 -41.31 9.18
N LYS A 59 4.86 -41.24 8.02
CA LYS A 59 5.42 -40.70 6.77
C LYS A 59 5.23 -39.19 6.62
N LEU A 60 4.49 -38.55 7.53
CA LEU A 60 4.33 -37.09 7.53
C LEU A 60 5.60 -36.44 8.08
N LEU A 61 6.06 -35.40 7.39
CA LEU A 61 7.11 -34.52 7.91
C LEU A 61 6.55 -33.59 9.00
N ASN A 62 7.40 -32.70 9.50
CA ASN A 62 6.98 -31.64 10.42
C ASN A 62 5.88 -30.77 9.77
N PRO A 63 4.85 -30.33 10.52
CA PRO A 63 3.82 -29.40 10.00
C PRO A 63 4.38 -28.12 9.35
N THR A 64 5.59 -27.68 9.73
CA THR A 64 6.24 -26.50 9.12
C THR A 64 6.71 -26.73 7.68
N CYS A 65 6.85 -27.99 7.25
CA CYS A 65 7.24 -28.35 5.89
C CYS A 65 6.09 -28.27 4.88
N TYR A 66 4.86 -28.00 5.36
CA TYR A 66 3.66 -28.03 4.54
C TYR A 66 2.86 -26.73 4.62
N ILE A 67 2.08 -26.52 3.57
CA ILE A 67 1.07 -25.48 3.46
C ILE A 67 -0.29 -26.10 3.12
N PHE A 68 -1.36 -25.33 3.30
CA PHE A 68 -2.68 -25.70 2.81
C PHE A 68 -2.94 -25.20 1.40
N VAL A 69 -3.75 -25.95 0.67
CA VAL A 69 -4.24 -25.63 -0.68
C VAL A 69 -5.72 -25.95 -0.75
N SER A 70 -6.50 -25.10 -1.40
CA SER A 70 -7.90 -25.40 -1.70
C SER A 70 -8.36 -24.73 -2.99
N ILE A 71 -9.64 -24.90 -3.32
CA ILE A 71 -10.30 -24.19 -4.42
C ILE A 71 -11.15 -23.07 -3.83
N THR A 72 -10.94 -21.85 -4.34
CA THR A 72 -11.70 -20.67 -3.95
C THR A 72 -12.99 -20.54 -4.76
N GLN A 73 -13.89 -19.65 -4.34
CA GLN A 73 -15.10 -19.28 -5.10
C GLN A 73 -14.80 -18.67 -6.48
N GLU A 74 -13.56 -18.30 -6.75
CA GLU A 74 -13.10 -17.81 -8.05
C GLU A 74 -12.70 -18.97 -9.00
N ALA A 75 -12.93 -20.22 -8.57
CA ALA A 75 -12.55 -21.45 -9.26
C ALA A 75 -11.03 -21.62 -9.42
N GLU A 76 -10.27 -21.02 -8.50
CA GLU A 76 -8.81 -21.08 -8.51
C GLU A 76 -8.25 -21.96 -7.42
N ARG A 77 -7.16 -22.65 -7.75
CA ARG A 77 -6.35 -23.40 -6.79
C ARG A 77 -5.44 -22.42 -6.05
N GLU A 78 -5.81 -22.07 -4.82
CA GLU A 78 -5.04 -21.15 -3.96
C GLU A 78 -4.13 -21.92 -3.00
N GLU A 79 -2.88 -21.44 -2.87
CA GLU A 79 -1.91 -21.89 -1.87
C GLU A 79 -1.85 -20.89 -0.69
N PHE A 80 -2.17 -21.36 0.51
CA PHE A 80 -2.27 -20.50 1.70
C PHE A 80 -0.95 -20.45 2.47
N PHE A 81 -0.12 -19.44 2.17
CA PHE A 81 1.17 -19.21 2.85
C PHE A 81 1.06 -18.40 4.15
N ASP A 82 0.00 -17.61 4.28
CA ASP A 82 -0.29 -16.83 5.48
C ASP A 82 -1.24 -17.63 6.39
N GLU A 83 -0.63 -18.35 7.33
CA GLU A 83 -1.35 -19.23 8.24
C GLU A 83 -2.08 -18.48 9.36
N THR A 84 -1.93 -17.15 9.43
CA THR A 84 -2.66 -16.30 10.37
C THR A 84 -4.10 -16.05 9.93
N ARG A 85 -4.42 -16.29 8.66
CA ARG A 85 -5.76 -16.15 8.10
C ARG A 85 -6.73 -17.13 8.75
N ARG A 86 -7.96 -16.68 8.96
CA ARG A 86 -9.06 -17.49 9.51
C ARG A 86 -9.75 -18.27 8.40
N LEU A 87 -10.31 -19.44 8.73
CA LEU A 87 -11.03 -20.30 7.79
C LEU A 87 -12.15 -19.58 7.03
N CYS A 88 -12.95 -18.75 7.71
CA CYS A 88 -14.02 -17.97 7.09
C CYS A 88 -13.53 -16.92 6.08
N ASP A 89 -12.27 -16.48 6.18
CA ASP A 89 -11.68 -15.44 5.31
C ASP A 89 -11.03 -16.04 4.04
N LEU A 90 -11.11 -17.36 3.85
CA LEU A 90 -10.47 -18.07 2.73
C LEU A 90 -11.35 -18.13 1.46
N ARG A 91 -12.62 -17.71 1.55
CA ARG A 91 -13.57 -17.74 0.42
C ARG A 91 -13.57 -19.08 -0.31
N LEU A 92 -13.63 -20.17 0.44
CA LEU A 92 -13.54 -21.52 -0.13
C LEU A 92 -14.78 -21.80 -0.99
N PHE A 93 -14.58 -22.55 -2.07
CA PHE A 93 -15.70 -23.11 -2.84
C PHE A 93 -16.40 -24.21 -2.03
N LEU A 94 -15.61 -25.11 -1.44
CA LEU A 94 -16.08 -26.18 -0.56
C LEU A 94 -15.16 -26.28 0.67
N PRO A 95 -15.65 -26.75 1.82
CA PRO A 95 -14.88 -26.81 3.06
C PRO A 95 -13.90 -27.99 3.05
N TRP A 96 -12.85 -27.90 2.24
CA TRP A 96 -11.75 -28.86 2.24
C TRP A 96 -10.40 -28.17 2.14
N LEU A 97 -9.37 -28.80 2.68
CA LEU A 97 -8.00 -28.32 2.65
C LEU A 97 -7.07 -29.48 2.28
N LYS A 98 -6.19 -29.29 1.29
CA LYS A 98 -5.15 -30.26 0.95
C LYS A 98 -3.82 -29.78 1.47
N VAL A 99 -3.10 -30.68 2.13
CA VAL A 99 -1.75 -30.45 2.63
C VAL A 99 -0.76 -30.79 1.52
N VAL A 100 0.12 -29.84 1.17
CA VAL A 100 1.18 -30.02 0.18
C VAL A 100 2.49 -29.40 0.64
N GLU A 101 3.61 -29.88 0.11
CA GLU A 101 4.89 -29.18 0.26
C GLU A 101 4.86 -27.93 -0.64
N PRO A 102 5.34 -26.77 -0.16
CA PRO A 102 5.30 -25.54 -0.93
C PRO A 102 6.24 -25.62 -2.15
N GLU A 103 5.72 -25.30 -3.34
CA GLU A 103 6.50 -25.24 -4.58
C GLU A 103 6.76 -23.77 -4.98
N GLY A 104 7.99 -23.43 -5.39
CA GLY A 104 8.32 -22.08 -5.87
C GLY A 104 8.59 -21.04 -4.78
N ASN A 105 8.61 -19.75 -5.15
CA ASN A 105 8.99 -18.66 -4.26
C ASN A 105 7.82 -18.21 -3.37
N ARG A 106 7.92 -18.48 -2.06
CA ARG A 106 6.91 -18.13 -1.05
C ARG A 106 6.58 -16.63 -1.02
N ASP A 107 7.59 -15.77 -1.04
CA ASP A 107 7.39 -14.31 -0.92
C ASP A 107 6.66 -13.75 -2.14
N GLU A 108 7.00 -14.25 -3.33
CA GLU A 108 6.34 -13.83 -4.57
C GLU A 108 4.90 -14.32 -4.65
N LYS A 109 4.62 -15.56 -4.21
CA LYS A 109 3.24 -16.07 -4.16
C LYS A 109 2.37 -15.29 -3.17
N LYS A 110 2.92 -14.93 -2.00
CA LYS A 110 2.22 -14.08 -1.03
C LYS A 110 1.93 -12.69 -1.62
N LEU A 111 2.92 -12.06 -2.26
CA LEU A 111 2.74 -10.77 -2.91
C LEU A 111 1.73 -10.82 -4.06
N ASN A 112 1.78 -11.85 -4.91
CA ASN A 112 0.82 -12.03 -6.01
C ASN A 112 -0.62 -12.19 -5.49
N TYR A 113 -0.81 -12.86 -4.35
CA TYR A 113 -2.11 -12.97 -3.71
C TYR A 113 -2.61 -11.60 -3.21
N GLU A 114 -1.76 -10.82 -2.52
CA GLU A 114 -2.11 -9.48 -2.05
C GLU A 114 -2.47 -8.53 -3.21
N ILE A 115 -1.71 -8.58 -4.30
CA ILE A 115 -2.02 -7.82 -5.52
C ILE A 115 -3.35 -8.30 -6.13
N GLY A 116 -3.55 -9.61 -6.28
CA GLY A 116 -4.77 -10.17 -6.84
C GLY A 116 -6.00 -9.78 -6.03
N MET A 117 -5.87 -9.73 -4.70
CA MET A 117 -6.91 -9.26 -3.81
C MET A 117 -7.22 -7.77 -3.97
N ALA A 118 -6.21 -6.92 -4.13
CA ALA A 118 -6.40 -5.49 -4.36
C ALA A 118 -7.00 -5.19 -5.74
N VAL A 119 -6.62 -5.95 -6.76
CA VAL A 119 -7.11 -5.81 -8.15
C VAL A 119 -8.48 -6.47 -8.34
N GLY A 120 -8.80 -7.51 -7.56
CA GLY A 120 -10.01 -8.32 -7.71
C GLY A 120 -9.96 -9.33 -8.86
N ILE A 121 -8.76 -9.60 -9.38
CA ILE A 121 -8.48 -10.56 -10.45
C ILE A 121 -7.18 -11.27 -10.09
N SER A 122 -7.13 -12.57 -10.29
CA SER A 122 -5.92 -13.34 -10.02
C SER A 122 -4.79 -13.00 -10.96
N ILE A 123 -3.58 -13.00 -10.39
CA ILE A 123 -2.35 -12.79 -11.14
C ILE A 123 -2.05 -13.99 -12.06
N ASN A 124 -2.60 -15.16 -11.75
CA ASN A 124 -2.44 -16.36 -12.57
C ASN A 124 -3.14 -16.22 -13.93
N ASP A 125 -4.30 -15.57 -14.00
CA ASP A 125 -4.99 -15.29 -15.26
C ASP A 125 -4.07 -14.57 -16.25
N PHE A 126 -3.35 -13.56 -15.78
CA PHE A 126 -2.36 -12.84 -16.60
C PHE A 126 -1.13 -13.67 -16.94
N ASN A 127 -0.79 -14.67 -16.12
CA ASN A 127 0.34 -15.56 -16.38
C ASN A 127 0.03 -16.62 -17.43
N GLU A 128 -1.25 -16.96 -17.62
CA GLU A 128 -1.73 -17.89 -18.64
C GLU A 128 -2.01 -17.23 -20.00
N MET A 129 -2.16 -15.89 -20.03
CA MET A 129 -2.31 -15.14 -21.27
C MET A 129 -1.10 -15.32 -22.19
N LYS A 130 -1.37 -15.73 -23.44
CA LYS A 130 -0.37 -15.96 -24.48
C LYS A 130 -0.18 -14.77 -25.41
N GLU A 131 -0.98 -13.72 -25.25
CA GLU A 131 -0.92 -12.53 -26.10
C GLU A 131 0.38 -11.76 -25.87
N LEU A 132 1.10 -11.50 -26.95
CA LEU A 132 2.43 -10.90 -26.87
C LEU A 132 2.40 -9.47 -26.37
N GLU A 133 1.38 -8.70 -26.75
CA GLU A 133 1.18 -7.33 -26.29
C GLU A 133 1.07 -7.27 -24.77
N VAL A 134 0.24 -8.14 -24.17
CA VAL A 134 0.06 -8.23 -22.72
C VAL A 134 1.36 -8.60 -22.02
N MET A 135 2.06 -9.64 -22.49
CA MET A 135 3.35 -10.03 -21.90
C MET A 135 4.41 -8.92 -22.00
N THR A 136 4.42 -8.19 -23.11
CA THR A 136 5.36 -7.09 -23.37
C THR A 136 5.06 -5.90 -22.47
N PHE A 137 3.79 -5.49 -22.36
CA PHE A 137 3.36 -4.42 -21.46
C PHE A 137 3.76 -4.72 -20.01
N ARG A 138 3.43 -5.91 -19.50
CA ARG A 138 3.73 -6.32 -18.12
C ARG A 138 5.23 -6.26 -17.82
N ARG A 139 6.09 -6.55 -18.80
CA ARG A 139 7.54 -6.44 -18.65
C ARG A 139 8.00 -4.98 -18.67
N ASN A 140 7.57 -4.23 -19.68
CA ASN A 140 8.11 -2.89 -19.94
C ASN A 140 7.67 -1.88 -18.88
N ILE A 141 6.46 -2.01 -18.32
CA ILE A 141 5.97 -1.11 -17.27
C ILE A 141 6.80 -1.19 -15.98
N LEU A 142 7.51 -2.30 -15.75
CA LEU A 142 8.36 -2.47 -14.57
C LEU A 142 9.56 -1.53 -14.55
N GLU A 143 10.01 -1.02 -15.71
CA GLU A 143 11.07 -0.02 -15.72
C GLU A 143 10.58 1.29 -15.10
N VAL A 144 9.35 1.71 -15.42
CA VAL A 144 8.70 2.86 -14.76
C VAL A 144 8.56 2.62 -13.26
N CYS A 145 8.16 1.41 -12.85
CA CYS A 145 8.06 1.07 -11.42
C CYS A 145 9.42 1.18 -10.72
N LYS A 146 10.48 0.66 -11.35
CA LYS A 146 11.85 0.68 -10.83
C LYS A 146 12.38 2.11 -10.72
N GLU A 147 12.20 2.94 -11.75
CA GLU A 147 12.58 4.35 -11.74
C GLU A 147 11.89 5.10 -10.61
N VAL A 148 10.57 4.93 -10.47
CA VAL A 148 9.78 5.60 -9.44
C VAL A 148 10.18 5.16 -8.02
N VAL A 149 10.48 3.87 -7.81
CA VAL A 149 10.99 3.39 -6.52
C VAL A 149 12.37 3.98 -6.23
N ALA A 150 13.27 3.98 -7.19
CA ALA A 150 14.61 4.56 -7.03
C ALA A 150 14.57 6.07 -6.71
N CYS A 151 13.61 6.82 -7.27
CA CYS A 151 13.42 8.23 -6.92
C CYS A 151 12.94 8.43 -5.46
N ARG A 152 12.23 7.46 -4.88
CA ARG A 152 11.72 7.51 -3.50
C ARG A 152 12.75 7.05 -2.48
N ASP A 153 13.65 6.16 -2.88
CA ASP A 153 14.70 5.60 -2.03
C ASP A 153 15.90 6.56 -1.96
N ASP A 154 15.73 7.65 -1.20
CA ASP A 154 16.82 8.58 -0.87
C ASP A 154 17.50 8.18 0.47
N PRO A 155 18.83 8.39 0.62
CA PRO A 155 19.54 8.05 1.85
C PRO A 155 19.01 8.75 3.11
N GLY A 156 18.34 9.90 2.95
CA GLY A 156 17.78 10.69 4.05
C GLY A 156 16.34 10.33 4.42
N GLY A 157 15.68 9.45 3.68
CA GLY A 157 14.27 9.07 3.86
C GLY A 157 13.26 10.19 3.59
N HIS A 158 13.70 11.34 3.08
CA HIS A 158 12.83 12.50 2.87
C HIS A 158 11.86 12.27 1.71
N ASN A 159 12.32 11.71 0.59
CA ASN A 159 11.47 11.44 -0.57
C ASN A 159 10.44 10.35 -0.25
N ARG A 160 10.82 9.36 0.57
CA ARG A 160 9.88 8.36 1.12
C ARG A 160 8.83 8.99 2.04
N ALA A 161 9.22 9.98 2.85
CA ALA A 161 8.27 10.77 3.63
C ALA A 161 7.33 11.61 2.76
N LEU A 162 7.83 12.23 1.69
CA LEU A 162 7.02 12.97 0.71
C LEU A 162 6.04 12.07 -0.04
N TYR A 163 6.44 10.83 -0.35
CA TYR A 163 5.54 9.85 -0.95
C TYR A 163 4.43 9.42 0.00
N THR A 164 4.76 9.18 1.27
CA THR A 164 3.81 8.70 2.29
C THR A 164 2.87 9.80 2.76
N TYR A 165 3.41 11.01 2.94
CA TYR A 165 2.72 12.19 3.48
C TYR A 165 2.94 13.40 2.55
N PRO A 166 2.40 13.39 1.33
CA PRO A 166 2.59 14.48 0.39
C PRO A 166 2.04 15.80 0.95
N PRO A 167 2.75 16.92 0.80
CA PRO A 167 2.27 18.23 1.22
C PRO A 167 0.92 18.58 0.58
N GLU A 168 -0.12 18.71 1.39
CA GLU A 168 -1.44 19.14 0.94
C GLU A 168 -1.49 20.65 0.75
N VAL A 169 -1.03 21.10 -0.42
CA VAL A 169 -0.97 22.50 -0.80
C VAL A 169 -1.97 22.86 -1.88
N GLU A 170 -2.35 24.14 -1.89
CA GLU A 170 -3.20 24.74 -2.89
C GLU A 170 -2.38 25.12 -4.13
N SER A 171 -3.02 25.12 -5.31
CA SER A 171 -2.33 25.38 -6.58
C SER A 171 -1.70 26.77 -6.67
N SER A 172 -2.26 27.77 -5.97
CA SER A 172 -1.73 29.13 -5.90
C SER A 172 -1.30 29.48 -4.47
N SER A 173 -0.13 30.09 -4.33
CA SER A 173 0.37 30.65 -3.08
C SER A 173 -0.43 31.85 -2.59
N ILE A 174 -1.09 32.57 -3.51
CA ILE A 174 -1.89 33.75 -3.22
C ILE A 174 -3.28 33.29 -2.75
N PRO A 175 -3.69 33.61 -1.51
CA PRO A 175 -5.03 33.27 -1.03
C PRO A 175 -6.11 34.10 -1.76
N PRO A 176 -7.33 33.59 -1.97
CA PRO A 176 -8.43 34.36 -2.53
C PRO A 176 -8.79 35.58 -1.67
N SER A 177 -9.44 36.59 -2.28
CA SER A 177 -9.78 37.86 -1.62
C SER A 177 -10.57 37.69 -0.32
N HIS A 178 -11.52 36.75 -0.26
CA HIS A 178 -12.31 36.48 0.95
C HIS A 178 -11.50 35.85 2.10
N VAL A 179 -10.40 35.16 1.79
CA VAL A 179 -9.44 34.63 2.79
C VAL A 179 -8.47 35.72 3.20
N GLN A 180 -7.98 36.51 2.24
CA GLN A 180 -7.14 37.68 2.51
C GLN A 180 -7.82 38.69 3.42
N SER A 181 -9.12 38.96 3.23
CA SER A 181 -9.87 39.88 4.10
C SER A 181 -9.97 39.41 5.56
N LYS A 182 -9.76 38.11 5.82
CA LYS A 182 -9.77 37.51 7.16
C LYS A 182 -8.39 37.45 7.81
N LEU A 183 -7.32 37.56 7.03
CA LEU A 183 -6.02 37.89 7.58
C LEU A 183 -6.14 39.32 8.13
N ASN A 184 -5.88 39.50 9.42
CA ASN A 184 -6.06 40.79 10.09
C ASN A 184 -5.46 41.93 9.25
N LYS A 185 -6.29 42.91 8.87
CA LYS A 185 -5.96 44.02 7.95
C LYS A 185 -4.70 44.83 8.32
N GLU A 186 -4.21 44.69 9.54
CA GLU A 186 -3.06 45.42 10.07
C GLU A 186 -1.77 44.58 10.17
N SER A 187 -1.79 43.28 9.87
CA SER A 187 -0.54 42.51 9.99
C SER A 187 -0.20 41.46 8.96
N ASP A 188 -1.05 40.91 8.09
CA ASP A 188 -0.62 39.79 7.20
C ASP A 188 0.03 38.60 7.98
N HIS A 189 -0.27 38.49 9.28
CA HIS A 189 0.26 37.45 10.16
C HIS A 189 -0.83 36.44 10.53
N VAL A 190 -0.43 35.19 10.70
CA VAL A 190 -1.22 34.09 11.23
C VAL A 190 -0.69 33.74 12.62
N ILE A 191 -1.61 33.54 13.56
CA ILE A 191 -1.28 32.98 14.88
C ILE A 191 -1.42 31.46 14.76
N VAL A 192 -0.33 30.74 14.99
CA VAL A 192 -0.28 29.28 14.94
C VAL A 192 -0.02 28.75 16.36
N CYS A 193 -0.75 27.72 16.78
CA CYS A 193 -0.50 27.05 18.05
C CYS A 193 0.33 25.78 17.80
N ILE A 194 1.48 25.69 18.47
CA ILE A 194 2.44 24.60 18.31
C ILE A 194 2.48 23.78 19.60
N TRP A 195 2.13 22.51 19.50
CA TRP A 195 2.16 21.53 20.57
C TRP A 195 3.51 20.80 20.57
N VAL A 196 4.12 20.71 21.73
CA VAL A 196 5.36 19.96 21.97
C VAL A 196 5.04 18.88 23.00
N LEU A 197 5.28 17.63 22.62
CA LEU A 197 5.18 16.48 23.52
C LEU A 197 6.53 16.28 24.19
N SER A 198 6.51 16.20 25.52
CA SER A 198 7.66 15.72 26.29
C SER A 198 7.62 14.21 26.44
N ASP A 199 8.77 13.58 26.69
CA ASP A 199 8.89 12.14 26.92
C ASP A 199 8.00 11.63 28.08
N ASN A 200 7.60 12.51 29.01
CA ASN A 200 6.70 12.20 30.13
C ASN A 200 5.20 12.37 29.80
N ASP A 201 4.82 12.44 28.51
CA ASP A 201 3.46 12.75 28.00
C ASP A 201 2.90 14.12 28.47
N ASP A 202 3.77 15.00 28.97
CA ASP A 202 3.40 16.39 29.24
C ASP A 202 3.26 17.17 27.92
N ARG A 203 2.18 17.93 27.81
CA ARG A 203 1.78 18.64 26.59
C ARG A 203 1.94 20.13 26.78
N GLN A 204 2.97 20.69 26.16
CA GLN A 204 3.22 22.11 26.18
C GLN A 204 2.73 22.75 24.89
N LYS A 205 2.11 23.94 24.99
CA LYS A 205 1.65 24.70 23.84
C LYS A 205 2.36 26.05 23.75
N TYR A 206 2.78 26.39 22.54
CA TYR A 206 3.41 27.66 22.21
C TYR A 206 2.65 28.31 21.05
N SER A 207 2.01 29.45 21.30
CA SER A 207 1.45 30.25 20.21
C SER A 207 2.56 31.07 19.57
N VAL A 208 2.66 31.08 18.24
CA VAL A 208 3.61 31.93 17.50
C VAL A 208 2.83 32.79 16.52
N LYS A 209 3.24 34.06 16.36
CA LYS A 209 2.66 34.98 15.38
C LYS A 209 3.70 35.14 14.27
N VAL A 210 3.37 34.68 13.07
CA VAL A 210 4.27 34.65 11.90
C VAL A 210 3.56 35.22 10.68
N PRO A 211 4.26 35.76 9.69
CA PRO A 211 3.65 36.13 8.41
C PRO A 211 2.91 34.95 7.78
N HIS A 212 1.80 35.18 7.08
CA HIS A 212 1.08 34.10 6.39
C HIS A 212 1.93 33.46 5.26
N THR A 213 2.93 34.19 4.77
CA THR A 213 3.93 33.75 3.78
C THR A 213 5.11 32.98 4.38
N ALA A 214 5.19 32.88 5.71
CA ALA A 214 6.26 32.16 6.39
C ALA A 214 6.29 30.68 5.99
N THR A 215 7.49 30.09 5.95
CA THR A 215 7.66 28.66 5.69
C THR A 215 7.63 27.85 6.99
N PRO A 216 7.45 26.51 6.94
CA PRO A 216 7.45 25.66 8.11
C PRO A 216 8.74 25.78 8.95
N GLN A 217 9.90 25.93 8.31
CA GLN A 217 11.17 26.16 9.03
C GLN A 217 11.16 27.41 9.90
N LEU A 218 10.62 28.53 9.39
CA LEU A 218 10.54 29.77 10.16
C LEU A 218 9.62 29.61 11.37
N VAL A 219 8.51 28.88 11.21
CA VAL A 219 7.55 28.58 12.27
C VAL A 219 8.20 27.74 13.37
N ILE A 220 8.98 26.71 12.98
CA ILE A 220 9.75 25.88 13.90
C ILE A 220 10.78 26.73 14.66
N ALA A 221 11.51 27.61 13.95
CA ALA A 221 12.49 28.50 14.56
C ALA A 221 11.86 29.42 15.61
N GLU A 222 10.70 30.02 15.32
CA GLU A 222 9.96 30.85 16.28
C GLU A 222 9.42 30.04 17.47
N ALA A 223 9.00 28.79 17.26
CA ALA A 223 8.59 27.89 18.33
C ALA A 223 9.74 27.60 19.30
N ILE A 224 10.91 27.25 18.75
CA ILE A 224 12.13 26.97 19.52
C ILE A 224 12.56 28.25 20.25
N ARG A 225 12.56 29.41 19.57
CA ARG A 225 12.87 30.70 20.18
C ARG A 225 11.96 31.00 21.37
N ARG A 226 10.67 30.71 21.26
CA ARG A 226 9.71 30.92 22.35
C ARG A 226 9.93 29.96 23.51
N ARG A 227 10.30 28.71 23.24
CA ARG A 227 10.66 27.70 24.25
C ARG A 227 11.95 28.05 24.99
N THR A 228 12.98 28.51 24.27
CA THR A 228 14.30 28.83 24.86
C THR A 228 14.32 30.13 25.65
N ARG A 229 13.32 31.02 25.52
CA ARG A 229 13.19 32.22 26.38
C ARG A 229 13.04 31.89 27.86
N SER A 230 12.44 30.76 28.19
CA SER A 230 12.31 30.29 29.58
C SER A 230 13.60 29.67 30.12
N MET A 231 14.56 29.39 29.24
CA MET A 231 15.88 28.87 29.59
C MET A 231 16.85 30.07 29.67
N LYS A 232 17.64 30.17 30.74
CA LYS A 232 18.60 31.27 30.98
C LYS A 232 19.82 31.19 30.06
N LEU A 233 19.60 31.14 28.75
CA LEU A 233 20.62 31.08 27.69
C LEU A 233 21.00 32.50 27.26
N THR A 234 22.26 32.69 26.85
CA THR A 234 22.69 33.92 26.20
C THR A 234 22.12 34.03 24.78
N ALA A 235 22.10 35.25 24.20
CA ALA A 235 21.60 35.48 22.85
C ALA A 235 22.31 34.60 21.79
N ASP A 236 23.62 34.43 21.92
CA ASP A 236 24.42 33.59 21.01
C ASP A 236 24.08 32.10 21.15
N GLN A 237 23.89 31.62 22.39
CA GLN A 237 23.48 30.24 22.64
C GLN A 237 22.06 29.96 22.11
N GLN A 238 21.14 30.92 22.22
CA GLN A 238 19.81 30.81 21.63
C GLN A 238 19.88 30.73 20.10
N GLN A 239 20.69 31.56 19.46
CA GLN A 239 20.84 31.56 18.01
C GLN A 239 21.47 30.25 17.50
N MET A 240 22.47 29.72 18.21
CA MET A 240 23.04 28.41 17.91
C MET A 240 22.02 27.28 18.07
N CYS A 241 21.21 27.30 19.13
CA CYS A 241 20.15 26.33 19.37
C CYS A 241 19.12 26.35 18.23
N ILE A 242 18.64 27.53 17.80
CA ILE A 242 17.68 27.64 16.70
C ILE A 242 18.26 27.03 15.41
N ARG A 243 19.50 27.36 15.05
CA ARG A 243 20.16 26.81 13.85
C ARG A 243 20.36 25.30 13.91
N GLN A 244 20.71 24.78 15.08
CA GLN A 244 20.97 23.36 15.28
C GLN A 244 19.69 22.54 15.22
N PHE A 245 18.60 23.03 15.83
CA PHE A 245 17.38 22.26 16.01
C PHE A 245 16.31 22.52 14.95
N SER A 246 16.33 23.65 14.22
CA SER A 246 15.30 23.95 13.22
C SER A 246 15.15 22.87 12.15
N ASN A 247 16.27 22.26 11.75
CA ASN A 247 16.30 21.27 10.68
C ASN A 247 15.99 19.85 11.14
N ILE A 248 15.94 19.61 12.46
CA ILE A 248 15.72 18.29 13.07
C ILE A 248 14.23 18.04 13.29
N TYR A 249 13.41 19.10 13.34
CA TYR A 249 11.97 18.97 13.58
C TYR A 249 11.14 19.19 12.31
N VAL A 250 9.90 18.73 12.36
CA VAL A 250 8.87 18.92 11.36
C VAL A 250 7.54 19.25 12.03
N LEU A 251 6.66 19.94 11.30
CA LEU A 251 5.32 20.27 11.78
C LEU A 251 4.31 19.25 11.27
N LYS A 252 3.51 18.72 12.19
CA LYS A 252 2.38 17.82 11.93
C LYS A 252 1.07 18.52 12.29
N VAL A 253 0.01 18.33 11.52
CA VAL A 253 -1.32 18.81 11.89
C VAL A 253 -1.87 17.99 13.06
N CYS A 254 -2.42 18.65 14.07
CA CYS A 254 -3.02 17.95 15.21
C CYS A 254 -4.27 17.17 14.78
N GLY A 255 -4.34 15.88 15.12
CA GLY A 255 -5.49 15.02 14.86
C GLY A 255 -5.46 14.20 13.56
N CYS A 256 -4.51 14.45 12.66
CA CYS A 256 -4.36 13.69 11.41
C CYS A 256 -2.89 13.48 11.02
N ASN A 257 -2.61 12.54 10.11
CA ASN A 257 -1.26 12.25 9.61
C ASN A 257 -0.91 13.15 8.41
N GLN A 258 -1.02 14.46 8.61
CA GLN A 258 -0.61 15.48 7.63
C GLN A 258 0.60 16.24 8.16
N TYR A 259 1.60 16.41 7.30
CA TYR A 259 2.88 16.99 7.65
C TYR A 259 3.23 18.14 6.69
N LEU A 260 3.91 19.16 7.21
CA LEU A 260 4.44 20.27 6.44
C LEU A 260 5.91 19.95 6.14
N LEU A 261 6.13 19.08 5.15
CA LEU A 261 7.46 18.55 4.79
C LEU A 261 8.26 19.46 3.86
N GLU A 262 7.59 20.36 3.13
CA GLU A 262 8.18 21.23 2.10
C GLU A 262 8.12 22.71 2.46
N GLU A 263 9.00 23.51 1.86
CA GLU A 263 9.11 24.96 2.14
C GLU A 263 8.10 25.80 1.37
N HIS A 264 6.82 25.44 1.44
CA HIS A 264 5.72 26.25 0.94
C HIS A 264 5.28 27.31 1.96
N PRO A 265 4.77 28.47 1.52
CA PRO A 265 4.09 29.43 2.38
C PRO A 265 3.00 28.77 3.23
N LEU A 266 2.92 29.12 4.52
CA LEU A 266 1.90 28.59 5.43
C LEU A 266 0.49 28.73 4.86
N SER A 267 0.14 29.89 4.30
CA SER A 267 -1.19 30.12 3.71
C SER A 267 -1.48 29.29 2.44
N GLN A 268 -0.48 28.60 1.88
CA GLN A 268 -0.66 27.69 0.75
C GLN A 268 -1.06 26.29 1.20
N TYR A 269 -0.73 25.87 2.43
CA TYR A 269 -1.21 24.61 2.97
C TYR A 269 -2.73 24.64 3.16
N LYS A 270 -3.43 23.64 2.63
CA LYS A 270 -4.90 23.55 2.62
C LYS A 270 -5.47 23.69 4.03
N TYR A 271 -4.91 22.97 4.99
CA TYR A 271 -5.29 23.04 6.40
C TYR A 271 -5.20 24.46 6.97
N ILE A 272 -4.07 25.14 6.75
CA ILE A 272 -3.86 26.50 7.25
C ILE A 272 -4.83 27.47 6.58
N ARG A 273 -5.03 27.34 5.26
CA ARG A 273 -5.97 28.17 4.50
C ARG A 273 -7.40 27.99 4.98
N GLU A 274 -7.82 26.76 5.25
CA GLU A 274 -9.13 26.44 5.82
C GLU A 274 -9.30 27.03 7.23
N CYS A 275 -8.25 26.96 8.06
CA CYS A 275 -8.24 27.62 9.36
C CYS A 275 -8.42 29.15 9.25
N ILE A 276 -7.70 29.81 8.33
CA ILE A 276 -7.85 31.26 8.08
C ILE A 276 -9.27 31.57 7.60
N ALA A 277 -9.78 30.81 6.63
CA ALA A 277 -11.12 31.00 6.07
C ALA A 277 -12.23 30.85 7.14
N ARG A 278 -12.02 29.98 8.13
CA ARG A 278 -12.95 29.74 9.25
C ARG A 278 -12.62 30.50 10.52
N GLU A 279 -11.63 31.39 10.50
CA GLU A 279 -11.17 32.16 11.67
C GLU A 279 -10.80 31.26 12.87
N LYS A 280 -10.23 30.09 12.59
CA LYS A 280 -9.69 29.16 13.58
C LYS A 280 -8.18 29.28 13.67
N ILE A 281 -7.64 29.10 14.88
CA ILE A 281 -6.19 29.06 15.11
C ILE A 281 -5.68 27.68 14.69
N PRO A 282 -4.78 27.57 13.68
CA PRO A 282 -4.18 26.31 13.30
C PRO A 282 -3.47 25.64 14.47
N GLN A 283 -3.69 24.35 14.64
CA GLN A 283 -3.08 23.52 15.67
C GLN A 283 -2.07 22.57 15.02
N LEU A 284 -0.80 22.83 15.26
CA LEU A 284 0.31 22.03 14.77
C LEU A 284 1.05 21.38 15.93
N MET A 285 1.77 20.31 15.66
CA MET A 285 2.60 19.56 16.60
C MET A 285 4.02 19.50 16.07
N LEU A 286 4.99 19.75 16.94
CA LEU A 286 6.40 19.62 16.63
C LEU A 286 6.84 18.17 16.85
N GLN A 287 7.38 17.52 15.81
CA GLN A 287 7.91 16.15 15.87
C GLN A 287 9.32 16.08 15.31
N ALA A 288 10.17 15.20 15.86
CA ALA A 288 11.51 14.96 15.32
C ALA A 288 11.40 14.26 13.94
N LYS A 289 12.11 14.77 12.93
CA LYS A 289 12.15 14.19 11.58
C LYS A 289 12.56 12.72 11.62
N GLU A 290 13.59 12.40 12.39
CA GLU A 290 14.08 11.02 12.53
C GLU A 290 13.00 10.05 13.02
N ALA A 291 12.21 10.45 14.02
CA ALA A 291 11.11 9.63 14.53
C ALA A 291 10.01 9.43 13.47
N VAL A 292 9.72 10.46 12.67
CA VAL A 292 8.74 10.35 11.58
C VAL A 292 9.28 9.45 10.46
N TYR A 293 10.56 9.60 10.09
CA TYR A 293 11.15 8.86 8.97
C TYR A 293 11.38 7.39 9.30
N THR A 294 11.81 7.07 10.52
CA THR A 294 12.00 5.68 10.98
C THR A 294 10.68 4.92 11.17
N ALA A 295 9.58 5.62 11.44
CA ALA A 295 8.26 5.02 11.50
C ALA A 295 7.72 4.59 10.12
N ILE A 296 8.30 5.08 9.02
CA ILE A 296 7.88 4.69 7.66
C ILE A 296 8.65 3.42 7.25
N PRO A 297 7.95 2.31 6.94
CA PRO A 297 8.61 1.08 6.53
C PRO A 297 9.42 1.27 5.25
N GLU A 298 10.46 0.46 5.08
CA GLU A 298 11.22 0.41 3.83
C GLU A 298 10.40 -0.25 2.72
N ASN A 299 10.44 0.32 1.51
CA ASN A 299 9.79 -0.25 0.35
C ASN A 299 10.77 -1.18 -0.36
N ILE A 300 10.54 -2.49 -0.29
CA ILE A 300 11.37 -3.47 -1.00
C ILE A 300 10.68 -3.80 -2.32
N PHE A 301 11.14 -3.18 -3.41
CA PHE A 301 10.70 -3.56 -4.76
C PHE A 301 11.51 -4.75 -5.27
N ARG A 302 10.82 -5.84 -5.62
CA ARG A 302 11.42 -7.05 -6.20
C ARG A 302 10.91 -7.27 -7.61
N MET A 303 11.83 -7.59 -8.51
CA MET A 303 11.46 -7.95 -9.88
C MET A 303 10.73 -9.30 -9.89
N PRO A 304 9.55 -9.39 -10.53
CA PRO A 304 8.79 -10.64 -10.58
C PRO A 304 9.38 -11.62 -11.59
N THR A 305 9.08 -12.91 -11.43
CA THR A 305 9.65 -13.98 -12.27
C THR A 305 9.21 -13.93 -13.74
N TYR A 306 8.06 -13.34 -14.05
CA TYR A 306 7.55 -13.27 -15.42
C TYR A 306 8.36 -12.35 -16.34
N VAL A 307 9.29 -11.54 -15.81
CA VAL A 307 10.16 -10.65 -16.59
C VAL A 307 10.94 -11.39 -17.68
N GLN A 308 11.17 -12.69 -17.52
CA GLN A 308 11.89 -13.51 -18.51
C GLN A 308 10.98 -14.14 -19.58
N LYS A 309 9.65 -14.14 -19.40
CA LYS A 309 8.71 -14.80 -20.33
C LYS A 309 8.53 -14.01 -21.64
N GLY A 310 8.42 -14.69 -22.78
CA GLY A 310 8.08 -14.05 -24.07
C GLY A 310 9.18 -13.21 -24.74
N VAL A 311 10.39 -13.11 -24.16
CA VAL A 311 11.53 -12.39 -24.76
C VAL A 311 11.90 -12.97 -26.13
N GLN A 312 11.83 -14.28 -26.27
CA GLN A 312 12.20 -14.96 -27.51
C GLN A 312 11.26 -14.60 -28.66
N ALA A 313 9.95 -14.58 -28.41
CA ALA A 313 8.95 -14.22 -29.43
C ALA A 313 9.14 -12.79 -29.97
N LEU A 314 9.52 -11.84 -29.11
CA LEU A 314 9.87 -10.48 -29.54
C LEU A 314 11.10 -10.47 -30.44
N ARG A 315 12.17 -11.18 -30.03
CA ARG A 315 13.40 -11.27 -30.83
C ARG A 315 13.17 -11.91 -32.21
N ASP A 316 12.20 -12.82 -32.30
CA ASP A 316 11.87 -13.46 -33.56
C ASP A 316 11.09 -12.51 -34.49
N ILE A 317 10.22 -11.64 -33.94
CA ILE A 317 9.53 -10.59 -34.69
C ILE A 317 10.50 -9.52 -35.19
N ASP A 318 11.44 -9.08 -34.34
CA ASP A 318 12.44 -8.06 -34.71
C ASP A 318 13.35 -8.52 -35.85
N LYS A 319 13.45 -9.83 -36.10
CA LYS A 319 14.21 -10.42 -37.21
C LYS A 319 13.39 -10.57 -38.50
N GLN A 320 12.08 -10.33 -38.47
CA GLN A 320 11.26 -10.44 -39.67
C GLN A 320 11.49 -9.24 -40.59
N GLU A 321 11.59 -9.51 -41.90
CA GLU A 321 11.63 -8.45 -42.90
C GLU A 321 10.29 -7.71 -42.91
N THR A 322 10.35 -6.38 -42.79
CA THR A 322 9.17 -5.52 -42.81
C THR A 322 9.22 -4.56 -43.98
N ILE A 323 8.05 -4.22 -44.54
CA ILE A 323 7.92 -3.17 -45.55
C ILE A 323 7.24 -1.94 -44.93
N PRO A 324 7.68 -0.72 -45.24
CA PRO A 324 7.02 0.48 -44.73
C PRO A 324 5.60 0.60 -45.29
N ILE A 325 4.63 0.95 -44.45
CA ILE A 325 3.22 1.04 -44.86
C ILE A 325 2.99 2.01 -46.03
N TRP A 326 3.78 3.08 -46.14
CA TRP A 326 3.65 4.07 -47.20
C TRP A 326 4.08 3.56 -48.59
N THR A 327 4.76 2.41 -48.68
CA THR A 327 5.12 1.83 -49.99
C THR A 327 3.96 1.04 -50.61
N ILE A 328 2.90 0.78 -49.84
CA ILE A 328 1.74 -0.01 -50.26
C ILE A 328 0.75 0.90 -51.00
N ASN A 329 0.83 0.92 -52.34
CA ASN A 329 -0.08 1.72 -53.18
C ASN A 329 -1.38 0.97 -53.52
N THR A 330 -2.19 0.65 -52.50
CA THR A 330 -3.50 0.02 -52.69
C THR A 330 -4.54 0.62 -51.75
N LYS A 331 -5.82 0.64 -52.17
CA LYS A 331 -6.93 1.05 -51.27
C LYS A 331 -7.18 -0.04 -50.22
N LEU A 332 -7.55 0.37 -49.00
CA LEU A 332 -7.96 -0.53 -47.93
C LEU A 332 -9.13 -1.41 -48.38
N ARG A 333 -9.02 -2.71 -48.17
CA ARG A 333 -10.07 -3.70 -48.43
C ARG A 333 -10.16 -4.65 -47.25
N ILE A 334 -11.36 -4.83 -46.69
CA ILE A 334 -11.62 -5.72 -45.55
C ILE A 334 -12.72 -6.69 -46.00
N LYS A 335 -12.47 -7.99 -45.85
CA LYS A 335 -13.43 -9.04 -46.18
C LYS A 335 -14.19 -9.46 -44.91
N ILE A 336 -15.51 -9.30 -44.91
CA ILE A 336 -16.38 -9.86 -43.87
C ILE A 336 -16.69 -11.30 -44.26
N ASN A 337 -16.28 -12.27 -43.42
CA ASN A 337 -16.43 -13.68 -43.73
C ASN A 337 -17.79 -14.23 -43.29
N SER A 338 -18.12 -14.13 -42.00
CA SER A 338 -19.38 -14.62 -41.43
C SER A 338 -19.65 -13.99 -40.07
N ALA A 339 -20.88 -14.16 -39.56
CA ALA A 339 -21.25 -13.84 -38.18
C ALA A 339 -21.66 -15.15 -37.47
N ALA A 340 -21.16 -15.38 -36.25
CA ALA A 340 -21.40 -16.64 -35.53
C ALA A 340 -22.86 -16.78 -35.06
N TYR A 341 -23.49 -15.67 -34.66
CA TYR A 341 -24.91 -15.66 -34.29
C TYR A 341 -25.49 -14.24 -34.46
N VAL A 342 -26.81 -14.19 -34.69
CA VAL A 342 -27.61 -12.96 -34.67
C VAL A 342 -28.94 -13.27 -33.99
N ASN A 343 -29.31 -12.47 -32.99
CA ASN A 343 -30.59 -12.62 -32.29
C ASN A 343 -31.63 -11.71 -32.93
N VAL A 344 -32.47 -12.26 -33.80
CA VAL A 344 -33.55 -11.53 -34.49
C VAL A 344 -34.90 -12.12 -34.10
N LYS A 345 -35.84 -11.23 -33.71
CA LYS A 345 -37.26 -11.57 -33.59
C LYS A 345 -37.87 -11.53 -34.98
N PHE A 346 -38.50 -12.63 -35.40
CA PHE A 346 -39.29 -12.69 -36.63
C PHE A 346 -40.69 -12.13 -36.40
#